data_AF-A0AAX3ED19-F1
#
_entry.id   AF-A0AAX3ED19-F1
#
_cell.length_a   1.000
_cell.length_b   1.000
_cell.length_c   1.000
_cell.angle_alpha   90.00
_cell.angle_beta   90.00
_cell.angle_gamma   90.00
#
_symmetry.space_group_name_H-M   'P 1'
#
loop_
_entity.id
_entity.type
_entity.pdbx_description
1 polymer ?
#
loop_
_entity_poly.entity_id
_entity_poly.type
_entity_poly.pdbx_seq_one_letter_code
_entity_poly.pdbx_strand_id
1 'polypeptide(L)'
;MSLPTMFLGALLSAFAAVALLVLVRRERRVSVLVTAAGSALLMPMIWNSILNWTGAIGLFSHDLPFAPFPVSWQDTGTAVFTLAGTAVALMIGPCRHDAPRSIAGTAAATALAALIIDVYLY
;
A
#
# COMPACT_ATOMS: atom_id res chain seq x y z
N MET A 1 -13.26 3.36 12.33
CA MET A 1 -13.53 3.11 10.89
C MET A 1 -14.47 1.93 10.72
N SER A 2 -15.31 1.93 9.68
CA SER A 2 -16.17 0.79 9.35
C SER A 2 -15.49 -0.15 8.35
N LEU A 3 -15.80 -1.46 8.40
CA LEU A 3 -15.25 -2.47 7.49
C LEU A 3 -15.48 -2.14 5.99
N PRO A 4 -16.65 -1.62 5.56
CA PRO A 4 -16.86 -1.20 4.18
C PRO A 4 -15.92 -0.07 3.72
N THR A 5 -15.65 0.90 4.59
CA THR A 5 -14.70 2.00 4.31
C THR A 5 -13.28 1.44 4.17
N MET A 6 -12.88 0.54 5.09
CA MET A 6 -11.61 -0.20 5.03
C MET A 6 -11.43 -0.93 3.70
N PHE A 7 -12.47 -1.60 3.22
CA PHE A 7 -12.39 -2.36 1.98
C PHE A 7 -12.35 -1.46 0.74
N LEU A 8 -13.17 -0.41 0.70
CA LEU A 8 -13.24 0.50 -0.44
C LEU A 8 -11.90 1.16 -0.73
N GLY A 9 -11.26 1.74 0.28
CA GLY A 9 -9.97 2.39 0.04
C GLY A 9 -8.85 1.38 -0.28
N ALA A 10 -8.93 0.13 0.20
CA ALA A 10 -7.94 -0.90 -0.12
C ALA A 10 -8.08 -1.32 -1.59
N LEU A 11 -9.32 -1.37 -2.07
CA LEU A 11 -9.64 -1.57 -3.47
C LEU A 11 -9.07 -0.42 -4.33
N LEU A 12 -9.25 0.83 -3.89
CA LEU A 12 -8.70 2.01 -4.57
C LEU A 12 -7.17 2.00 -4.58
N SER A 13 -6.53 1.58 -3.48
CA SER A 13 -5.07 1.37 -3.38
C SER A 13 -4.58 0.34 -4.40
N ALA A 14 -5.31 -0.76 -4.58
CA ALA A 14 -4.99 -1.77 -5.58
C ALA A 14 -5.07 -1.20 -7.01
N PHE A 15 -6.14 -0.47 -7.34
CA PHE A 15 -6.26 0.18 -8.65
C PHE A 15 -5.19 1.24 -8.88
N ALA A 16 -4.91 2.07 -7.89
CA ALA A 16 -3.86 3.09 -7.95
C ALA A 16 -2.48 2.47 -8.16
N ALA A 17 -2.18 1.36 -7.47
CA ALA A 17 -0.93 0.62 -7.64
C ALA A 17 -0.79 0.08 -9.07
N VAL A 18 -1.84 -0.55 -9.62
CA VAL A 18 -1.81 -1.02 -11.01
C VAL A 18 -1.62 0.14 -11.98
N ALA A 19 -2.37 1.24 -11.81
CA ALA A 19 -2.23 2.42 -12.66
C ALA A 19 -0.81 2.98 -12.62
N LEU A 20 -0.22 3.13 -11.43
CA LEU A 20 1.14 3.64 -11.27
C LEU A 20 2.18 2.71 -11.92
N LEU A 21 2.04 1.40 -11.75
CA LEU A 21 2.95 0.43 -12.37
C LEU A 21 2.83 0.39 -13.89
N VAL A 22 1.61 0.44 -14.44
CA VAL A 22 1.37 0.41 -15.88
C VAL A 22 1.79 1.72 -16.55
N LEU A 23 1.47 2.87 -15.95
CA LEU A 23 1.69 4.18 -16.56
C LEU A 23 3.12 4.71 -16.33
N VAL A 24 3.63 4.59 -15.11
CA VAL A 24 4.94 5.16 -14.72
C VAL A 24 6.06 4.14 -14.91
N ARG A 25 5.89 2.93 -14.39
CA ARG A 25 6.91 1.86 -14.49
C ARG A 25 6.85 1.08 -15.80
N ARG A 26 5.79 1.27 -16.60
CA ARG A 26 5.53 0.54 -17.86
C ARG A 26 5.58 -0.99 -17.69
N GLU A 27 5.25 -1.49 -16.51
CA GLU A 27 5.24 -2.92 -16.23
C GLU A 27 4.07 -3.60 -16.95
N ARG A 28 4.33 -4.75 -17.57
CA ARG A 28 3.37 -5.51 -18.37
C ARG A 28 3.21 -6.95 -17.90
N ARG A 29 4.11 -7.44 -17.03
CA ARG A 29 4.02 -8.78 -16.47
C ARG A 29 2.81 -8.87 -15.55
N VAL A 30 1.80 -9.59 -15.99
CA VAL A 30 0.52 -9.76 -15.27
C VAL A 30 0.75 -10.27 -13.86
N SER A 31 1.71 -11.20 -13.67
CA SER A 31 2.05 -11.72 -12.34
C SER A 31 2.55 -10.63 -11.39
N VAL A 32 3.38 -9.70 -11.84
CA VAL A 32 3.87 -8.56 -11.03
C VAL A 32 2.73 -7.62 -10.69
N LEU A 33 1.87 -7.30 -11.66
CA LEU A 33 0.72 -6.41 -11.46
C LEU A 33 -0.28 -7.01 -10.46
N VAL A 34 -0.59 -8.30 -10.57
CA VAL A 34 -1.49 -9.01 -9.64
C VAL A 34 -0.89 -9.08 -8.25
N THR A 35 0.41 -9.37 -8.11
CA THR A 35 1.08 -9.37 -6.80
C THR A 35 1.08 -7.99 -6.14
N ALA A 36 1.35 -6.93 -6.90
CA ALA A 36 1.31 -5.57 -6.40
C ALA A 36 -0.11 -5.14 -5.99
N ALA A 37 -1.11 -5.42 -6.84
CA ALA A 37 -2.52 -5.13 -6.54
C ALA A 37 -2.99 -5.88 -5.28
N GLY A 38 -2.66 -7.18 -5.18
CA GLY A 38 -2.99 -7.99 -4.01
C GLY A 38 -2.30 -7.48 -2.74
N SER A 39 -1.05 -7.02 -2.84
CA SER A 39 -0.33 -6.45 -1.70
C SER A 39 -0.92 -5.10 -1.26
N ALA A 40 -1.25 -4.21 -2.21
CA ALA A 40 -1.91 -2.93 -1.94
C ALA A 40 -3.35 -3.06 -1.42
N LEU A 41 -3.98 -4.22 -1.59
CA LEU A 41 -5.25 -4.57 -0.96
C LEU A 41 -5.04 -5.13 0.46
N LEU A 42 -4.23 -6.18 0.58
CA LEU A 42 -4.12 -6.97 1.80
C LEU A 42 -3.32 -6.27 2.90
N MET A 43 -2.24 -5.58 2.56
CA MET A 43 -1.34 -4.99 3.55
C MET A 43 -2.00 -3.84 4.34
N PRO A 44 -2.73 -2.89 3.70
CA PRO A 44 -3.49 -1.89 4.45
C PRO A 44 -4.58 -2.52 5.33
N MET A 45 -5.23 -3.59 4.85
CA MET A 45 -6.24 -4.31 5.64
C MET A 45 -5.63 -4.97 6.88
N ILE A 46 -4.48 -5.61 6.75
CA ILE A 46 -3.76 -6.23 7.88
C ILE A 46 -3.37 -5.15 8.90
N TRP A 47 -2.77 -4.05 8.45
CA TRP A 47 -2.36 -2.97 9.33
C TRP A 47 -3.54 -2.36 10.10
N ASN A 48 -4.60 -2.00 9.38
CA ASN A 48 -5.80 -1.46 10.01
C ASN A 48 -6.49 -2.47 10.95
N SER A 49 -6.43 -3.77 10.65
CA SER A 49 -6.94 -4.81 11.55
C SER A 49 -6.14 -4.89 12.85
N ILE A 50 -4.81 -4.74 12.78
CA ILE A 50 -3.94 -4.68 13.96
C ILE A 50 -4.28 -3.44 14.80
N LEU A 51 -4.43 -2.28 14.17
CA LEU A 51 -4.80 -1.04 14.88
C LEU A 51 -6.18 -1.13 15.52
N ASN A 52 -7.15 -1.72 14.83
CA ASN A 52 -8.49 -1.94 15.36
C ASN A 52 -8.46 -2.89 16.56
N TRP A 53 -7.74 -4.00 16.45
CA TRP A 53 -7.62 -4.99 17.52
C TRP A 53 -6.89 -4.44 18.75
N THR A 54 -5.89 -3.58 18.55
CA THR A 54 -5.13 -2.94 19.64
C THR A 54 -5.81 -1.70 20.22
N GLY A 55 -6.91 -1.23 19.63
CA GLY A 55 -7.55 0.03 20.00
C GLY A 55 -6.70 1.27 19.70
N ALA A 56 -5.64 1.13 18.91
CA ALA A 56 -4.64 2.18 18.67
C ALA A 56 -5.00 3.16 17.56
N ILE A 57 -6.13 2.97 16.85
CA ILE A 57 -6.55 3.83 15.73
C ILE A 57 -6.48 5.32 16.13
N GLY A 58 -7.14 5.70 17.23
CA GLY A 58 -7.17 7.09 17.68
C GLY A 58 -5.83 7.68 18.10
N LEU A 59 -4.84 6.85 18.43
CA LEU A 59 -3.48 7.28 18.79
C LEU A 59 -2.59 7.51 17.57
N PHE A 60 -2.90 6.85 16.45
CA PHE A 60 -2.07 6.88 15.24
C PHE A 60 -2.66 7.77 14.14
N SER A 61 -3.95 8.09 14.19
CA SER A 61 -4.65 8.98 13.24
C SER A 61 -4.48 10.47 13.57
N HIS A 62 -3.27 10.89 13.93
CA HIS A 62 -2.93 12.30 14.13
C HIS A 62 -2.22 12.85 12.90
N ASP A 63 -2.93 13.64 12.13
CA ASP A 63 -2.43 14.19 10.88
C ASP A 63 -1.38 15.27 11.11
N LEU A 64 -0.40 15.32 10.21
CA LEU A 64 0.51 16.44 10.10
C LEU A 64 -0.31 17.74 9.88
N PRO A 65 -0.03 18.84 10.59
CA PRO A 65 -0.69 20.14 10.36
C PRO A 65 -0.18 20.81 9.07
N PHE A 66 -0.21 20.10 7.95
CA PHE A 66 0.18 20.52 6.62
C PHE A 66 -0.88 20.09 5.63
N ALA A 67 -1.80 21.01 5.33
CA ALA A 67 -2.99 20.74 4.53
C ALA A 67 -2.74 20.07 3.16
N PRO A 68 -1.63 20.35 2.43
CA PRO A 68 -1.37 19.66 1.16
C PRO A 68 -0.97 18.19 1.29
N PHE A 69 -0.57 17.73 2.49
CA PHE A 69 -0.21 16.33 2.74
C PHE A 69 -0.40 16.01 4.23
N PRO A 70 -1.66 15.83 4.69
CA PRO A 70 -2.00 15.61 6.09
C PRO A 70 -1.73 14.16 6.50
N VAL A 71 -0.47 13.74 6.44
CA VAL A 71 -0.09 12.35 6.73
C VAL A 71 -0.08 12.07 8.23
N SER A 72 -0.64 10.93 8.63
CA SER A 72 -0.65 10.43 10.00
C SER A 72 0.35 9.27 10.22
N TRP A 73 0.52 8.86 11.48
CA TRP A 73 1.28 7.65 11.80
C TRP A 73 0.59 6.38 11.31
N GLN A 74 -0.75 6.39 11.23
CA GLN A 74 -1.51 5.29 10.66
C GLN A 74 -1.19 5.13 9.16
N ASP A 75 -1.18 6.23 8.41
CA ASP A 75 -0.88 6.20 6.95
C ASP A 75 0.55 5.73 6.68
N THR A 76 1.48 6.17 7.52
CA THR A 76 2.88 5.73 7.47
C THR A 76 2.97 4.21 7.68
N GLY A 77 2.21 3.66 8.63
CA GLY A 77 2.11 2.23 8.84
C GLY A 77 1.59 1.49 7.61
N THR A 78 0.56 2.00 6.94
CA THR A 78 0.04 1.44 5.68
C THR A 78 1.11 1.39 4.60
N ALA A 79 1.87 2.46 4.42
CA ALA A 79 2.96 2.51 3.46
C ALA A 79 4.05 1.48 3.76
N VAL A 80 4.47 1.38 5.03
CA VAL A 80 5.52 0.44 5.46
C VAL A 80 5.08 -1.01 5.29
N PHE A 81 3.86 -1.35 5.73
CA PHE A 81 3.30 -2.70 5.55
C PHE A 81 3.19 -3.05 4.07
N THR A 82 2.70 -2.12 3.25
CA THR A 82 2.57 -2.34 1.80
C THR A 82 3.94 -2.51 1.13
N LEU A 83 4.93 -1.69 1.50
CA LEU A 83 6.30 -1.80 0.99
C LEU A 83 6.90 -3.17 1.32
N ALA A 84 6.89 -3.54 2.59
CA ALA A 84 7.48 -4.79 3.07
C ALA A 84 6.75 -6.01 2.49
N GLY A 85 5.41 -6.02 2.53
CA GLY A 85 4.59 -7.09 2.01
C GLY A 85 4.77 -7.28 0.50
N THR A 86 4.78 -6.18 -0.26
CA THR A 86 5.00 -6.24 -1.71
C THR A 86 6.41 -6.73 -2.04
N ALA A 87 7.43 -6.22 -1.35
CA ALA A 87 8.81 -6.66 -1.58
C ALA A 87 8.97 -8.16 -1.32
N VAL A 88 8.45 -8.66 -0.20
CA VAL A 88 8.48 -10.09 0.14
C VAL A 88 7.73 -10.93 -0.88
N ALA A 89 6.51 -10.53 -1.25
CA ALA A 89 5.69 -11.26 -2.21
C ALA A 89 6.34 -11.31 -3.61
N LEU A 90 6.96 -10.22 -4.05
CA LEU A 90 7.68 -10.16 -5.32
C LEU A 90 8.96 -11.00 -5.29
N MET A 91 9.74 -10.96 -4.20
CA MET A 91 10.98 -11.74 -4.06
C MET A 91 10.74 -13.25 -4.01
N ILE A 92 9.66 -13.69 -3.38
CA ILE A 92 9.32 -15.12 -3.30
C ILE A 92 8.60 -15.59 -4.58
N GLY A 93 7.87 -14.70 -5.24
CA GLY A 93 7.04 -15.01 -6.40
C GLY A 93 7.65 -14.57 -7.74
N PRO A 94 6.99 -13.64 -8.46
CA PRO A 94 7.25 -13.39 -9.88
C PRO A 94 8.59 -12.72 -10.19
N CYS A 95 9.23 -12.08 -9.21
CA CYS A 95 10.48 -11.34 -9.37
C CYS A 95 11.67 -12.03 -8.67
N ARG A 96 11.59 -13.32 -8.34
CA ARG A 96 12.65 -14.06 -7.62
C ARG A 96 14.02 -14.06 -8.30
N HIS A 97 14.07 -13.78 -9.60
CA HIS A 97 15.31 -13.70 -10.39
C HIS A 97 15.59 -12.28 -10.90
N ASP A 98 14.76 -11.29 -10.53
CA ASP A 98 14.94 -9.91 -10.95
C ASP A 98 16.01 -9.22 -10.09
N ALA A 99 16.56 -8.12 -10.62
CA ALA A 99 17.48 -7.29 -9.86
C ALA A 99 16.78 -6.66 -8.63
N PRO A 100 17.43 -6.61 -7.45
CA PRO A 100 16.84 -6.04 -6.23
C PRO A 100 16.33 -4.60 -6.39
N ARG A 101 17.01 -3.79 -7.22
CA ARG A 101 16.58 -2.42 -7.55
C ARG A 101 15.22 -2.37 -8.25
N SER A 102 14.93 -3.35 -9.11
CA SER A 102 13.64 -3.45 -9.80
C SER A 102 12.53 -3.74 -8.80
N ILE A 103 12.75 -4.72 -7.93
CA ILE A 103 11.83 -5.14 -6.87
C ILE A 103 11.55 -3.97 -5.92
N ALA A 104 12.59 -3.30 -5.43
CA ALA A 104 12.46 -2.16 -4.54
C ALA A 104 11.67 -1.02 -5.20
N GLY A 105 11.91 -0.74 -6.49
CA GLY A 105 11.16 0.28 -7.23
C GLY A 105 9.67 -0.07 -7.39
N THR A 106 9.34 -1.34 -7.66
CA THR A 106 7.95 -1.80 -7.77
C THR A 106 7.25 -1.80 -6.40
N ALA A 107 7.93 -2.25 -5.35
CA ALA A 107 7.40 -2.21 -3.99
C ALA A 107 7.18 -0.77 -3.51
N ALA A 108 8.12 0.15 -3.79
CA ALA A 108 7.99 1.56 -3.45
C ALA A 108 6.83 2.24 -4.21
N ALA A 109 6.68 1.95 -5.51
CA ALA A 109 5.55 2.40 -6.32
C ALA A 109 4.20 1.93 -5.74
N THR A 110 4.13 0.67 -5.31
CA THR A 110 2.94 0.06 -4.72
C THR A 110 2.61 0.67 -3.35
N ALA A 111 3.63 0.86 -2.51
CA ALA A 111 3.50 1.51 -1.21
C ALA A 111 3.08 2.98 -1.32
N LEU A 112 3.62 3.71 -2.30
CA LEU A 112 3.24 5.10 -2.57
C LEU A 112 1.76 5.20 -2.98
N ALA A 113 1.28 4.29 -3.82
CA ALA A 113 -0.13 4.24 -4.19
C ALA A 113 -1.02 4.02 -2.97
N ALA A 114 -0.68 3.04 -2.11
CA ALA A 114 -1.43 2.79 -0.88
C ALA A 114 -1.39 4.00 0.07
N LEU A 115 -0.23 4.64 0.25
CA LEU A 115 -0.07 5.82 1.10
C LEU A 115 -0.94 6.99 0.63
N ILE A 116 -0.92 7.29 -0.67
CA ILE A 116 -1.70 8.41 -1.23
C ILE A 116 -3.19 8.16 -1.02
N ILE A 117 -3.65 6.94 -1.26
CA ILE A 117 -5.05 6.60 -1.04
C ILE A 117 -5.41 6.66 0.45
N ASP A 118 -4.54 6.19 1.35
CA ASP A 118 -4.72 6.29 2.81
C ASP A 118 -4.90 7.76 3.23
N VAL A 119 -3.95 8.63 2.90
CA VAL A 119 -3.97 10.04 3.32
C VAL A 119 -5.21 10.82 2.88
N TYR A 120 -5.84 10.47 1.75
CA TYR A 120 -6.95 11.27 1.18
C TYR A 120 -8.34 10.62 1.26
N LEU A 121 -8.42 9.30 1.44
CA LEU A 121 -9.67 8.56 1.35
C LEU A 121 -10.02 7.77 2.62
N TYR A 122 -9.19 7.88 3.65
CA TYR A 122 -9.35 7.19 4.93
C TYR A 122 -9.49 8.13 6.11
#